data_AF-A0AAD8NEL7-F1
#
_entry.id   AF-A0AAD8NEL7-F1
#
_cell.length_a   1.000
_cell.length_b   1.000
_cell.length_c   1.000
_cell.angle_alpha   90.00
_cell.angle_beta   90.00
_cell.angle_gamma   90.00
#
_symmetry.space_group_name_H-M   'P 1'
#
loop_
_entity.id
_entity.type
_entity.pdbx_description
1 polymer ?
#
loop_
_entity_poly.entity_id
_entity_poly.type
_entity_poly.pdbx_seq_one_letter_code
_entity_poly.pdbx_strand_id
1 'polypeptide(L)'
;MSKEYEEGVDEFCKHAGRHAKDIRFILCPCRKCLNVIEVNGLTKLKEHLMCEGIDKTYTCWTYHGKKKGERRNLNSNDQFIVGEDTNFMEDIEDSNSSDESDIPNVINEEL
;
A
#
# COMPACT_ATOMS: atom_id res chain seq x y z
N MET A 1 -9.78 -26.34 -13.13
CA MET A 1 -9.18 -25.07 -13.58
C MET A 1 -8.93 -25.17 -15.07
N SER A 2 -8.95 -24.05 -15.79
CA SER A 2 -8.64 -24.03 -17.22
C SER A 2 -7.15 -23.70 -17.42
N LYS A 3 -6.58 -24.14 -18.55
CA LYS A 3 -5.17 -23.91 -18.88
C LYS A 3 -4.83 -22.41 -18.92
N GLU A 4 -5.75 -21.61 -19.45
CA GLU A 4 -5.63 -20.16 -19.55
C GLU A 4 -5.55 -19.50 -18.16
N TYR A 5 -6.30 -20.03 -17.19
CA TYR A 5 -6.24 -19.52 -15.82
C TYR A 5 -4.90 -19.85 -15.15
N GLU A 6 -4.41 -21.08 -15.31
CA GLU A 6 -3.14 -21.52 -14.75
C GLU A 6 -1.96 -20.71 -15.30
N GLU A 7 -1.95 -20.50 -16.62
CA GLU A 7 -0.97 -19.65 -17.30
C GLU A 7 -1.06 -18.21 -16.81
N GLY A 8 -2.27 -17.65 -16.69
CA GLY A 8 -2.50 -16.31 -16.16
C GLY A 8 -2.01 -16.15 -14.71
N VAL A 9 -2.21 -17.16 -13.86
CA VAL A 9 -1.68 -17.17 -12.47
C VAL A 9 -0.15 -17.21 -12.47
N ASP A 10 0.47 -17.96 -13.37
CA ASP A 10 1.93 -18.03 -13.48
C ASP A 10 2.55 -16.72 -13.97
N GLU A 11 1.94 -16.10 -14.98
CA GLU A 11 2.34 -14.76 -15.44
C GLU A 11 2.15 -13.73 -14.34
N PHE A 12 1.03 -13.81 -13.62
CA PHE A 12 0.74 -12.93 -12.49
C PHE A 12 1.80 -13.05 -11.40
N CYS A 13 2.15 -14.26 -10.95
CA CYS A 13 3.18 -14.47 -9.94
C CYS A 13 4.54 -13.92 -10.40
N LYS A 14 4.92 -14.13 -11.66
CA LYS A 14 6.15 -13.56 -12.23
C LYS A 14 6.12 -12.02 -12.23
N HIS A 15 4.97 -11.42 -12.52
CA HIS A 15 4.81 -9.97 -12.49
C HIS A 15 4.89 -9.42 -11.06
N ALA A 16 4.19 -10.06 -10.12
CA ALA A 16 4.21 -9.69 -8.70
C ALA A 16 5.63 -9.76 -8.14
N GLY A 17 6.39 -10.82 -8.44
CA GLY A 17 7.77 -10.98 -7.98
C GLY A 17 8.72 -9.87 -8.45
N ARG A 18 8.51 -9.35 -9.68
CA ARG A 18 9.33 -8.25 -10.22
C ARG A 18 9.03 -6.89 -9.60
N HIS A 19 7.82 -6.69 -9.09
CA HIS A 19 7.34 -5.40 -8.57
C HIS A 19 7.12 -5.40 -7.05
N ALA A 20 7.29 -6.54 -6.39
CA ALA A 20 7.20 -6.66 -4.96
C ALA A 20 8.33 -5.88 -4.29
N LYS A 21 8.00 -5.14 -3.23
CA LYS A 21 9.00 -4.49 -2.37
C LYS A 21 9.81 -5.53 -1.59
N ASP A 22 9.16 -6.60 -1.13
CA ASP A 22 9.79 -7.78 -0.53
C ASP A 22 9.17 -9.03 -1.15
N ILE A 23 9.98 -9.87 -1.80
CA ILE A 23 9.50 -11.10 -2.44
C ILE A 23 9.10 -12.15 -1.40
N ARG A 24 9.56 -12.03 -0.15
CA ARG A 24 9.22 -12.96 0.94
C ARG A 24 7.80 -12.75 1.44
N PHE A 25 7.23 -11.55 1.29
CA PHE A 25 5.91 -11.18 1.79
C PHE A 25 5.14 -10.42 0.71
N ILE A 26 4.13 -11.06 0.14
CA ILE A 26 3.39 -10.52 -1.00
C ILE A 26 1.91 -10.49 -0.65
N LEU A 27 1.24 -9.36 -0.87
CA LEU A 27 -0.20 -9.25 -0.70
C LEU A 27 -0.92 -10.22 -1.65
N CYS A 28 -1.85 -11.00 -1.08
CA CYS A 28 -2.57 -12.03 -1.83
C CYS A 28 -3.93 -11.52 -2.31
N PRO A 29 -4.17 -11.41 -3.63
CA PRO A 29 -5.43 -10.92 -4.19
C PRO A 29 -6.48 -12.04 -4.32
N CYS A 30 -6.34 -13.15 -3.60
CA CYS A 30 -7.34 -14.21 -3.66
C CYS A 30 -8.63 -13.81 -2.92
N ARG A 31 -9.74 -14.49 -3.22
CA ARG A 31 -11.06 -14.19 -2.61
C ARG A 31 -11.10 -14.30 -1.08
N LYS A 32 -10.16 -15.04 -0.49
CA LYS A 32 -10.04 -15.18 0.97
C LYS A 32 -9.16 -14.09 1.60
N CYS A 33 -8.10 -13.71 0.92
CA CYS A 33 -7.10 -12.77 1.42
C CYS A 33 -7.42 -11.32 1.06
N LEU A 34 -8.23 -11.07 0.03
CA LEU A 34 -8.75 -9.77 -0.39
C LEU A 34 -7.68 -8.67 -0.51
N ASN A 35 -6.45 -9.05 -0.87
CA ASN A 35 -5.30 -8.16 -0.95
C ASN A 35 -4.96 -7.44 0.39
N VAL A 36 -5.39 -7.99 1.53
CA VAL A 36 -5.05 -7.49 2.88
C VAL A 36 -4.11 -8.42 3.65
N ILE A 37 -4.00 -9.69 3.24
CA ILE A 37 -3.13 -10.68 3.87
C ILE A 37 -1.88 -10.88 3.02
N GLU A 38 -0.70 -10.74 3.63
CA GLU A 38 0.57 -11.13 3.04
C GLU A 38 0.79 -12.64 3.14
N VAL A 39 1.28 -13.23 2.05
CA VAL A 39 1.67 -14.63 2.00
C VAL A 39 3.17 -14.78 1.82
N ASN A 40 3.70 -15.88 2.33
CA ASN A 40 5.13 -16.17 2.32
C ASN A 40 5.59 -16.63 0.93
N GLY A 41 5.91 -15.65 0.07
CA GLY A 41 6.52 -15.87 -1.24
C GLY A 41 5.56 -16.27 -2.36
N LEU A 42 6.12 -16.32 -3.56
CA LEU A 42 5.38 -16.57 -4.81
C LEU A 42 4.77 -17.96 -4.90
N THR A 43 5.39 -18.98 -4.30
CA THR A 43 4.85 -20.34 -4.28
C THR A 43 3.54 -20.39 -3.52
N LYS A 44 3.49 -19.75 -2.34
CA LYS A 44 2.27 -19.71 -1.52
C LYS A 44 1.20 -18.82 -2.16
N LEU A 45 1.61 -17.73 -2.80
CA LEU A 45 0.74 -16.91 -3.61
C LEU A 45 0.07 -17.73 -4.72
N LYS A 46 0.85 -18.47 -5.52
CA LYS A 46 0.32 -19.34 -6.58
C LYS A 46 -0.69 -20.34 -6.02
N GLU A 47 -0.36 -21.02 -4.93
CA GLU A 47 -1.26 -21.99 -4.28
C GLU A 47 -2.60 -21.36 -3.90
N HIS A 48 -2.58 -20.19 -3.26
CA HIS A 48 -3.82 -19.48 -2.89
C HIS A 48 -4.65 -19.09 -4.10
N LEU A 49 -4.02 -18.62 -5.18
CA LEU A 49 -4.74 -18.25 -6.41
C LEU A 49 -5.33 -19.45 -7.13
N MET A 50 -4.69 -20.62 -7.01
CA MET A 50 -5.20 -21.87 -7.58
C MET A 50 -6.37 -22.43 -6.76
N CYS A 51 -6.30 -22.38 -5.42
CA CYS A 51 -7.33 -22.91 -4.55
C CYS A 51 -8.54 -21.98 -4.39
N GLU A 52 -8.29 -20.71 -4.08
CA GLU A 52 -9.34 -19.75 -3.70
C GLU A 52 -9.81 -18.89 -4.89
N GLY A 53 -8.99 -18.82 -5.93
CA GLY A 53 -9.22 -17.95 -7.08
C GLY A 53 -8.89 -16.48 -6.80
N ILE A 54 -8.55 -15.74 -7.86
CA ILE A 54 -8.41 -14.28 -7.81
C ILE A 54 -9.77 -13.64 -7.51
N ASP A 55 -9.79 -12.64 -6.64
CA ASP A 55 -10.95 -11.76 -6.47
C ASP A 55 -11.09 -10.83 -7.68
N LYS A 56 -12.21 -10.96 -8.39
CA LYS A 56 -12.47 -10.17 -9.61
C LYS A 56 -12.84 -8.72 -9.31
N THR A 57 -13.21 -8.40 -8.06
CA THR A 57 -13.51 -7.01 -7.67
C THR A 57 -12.24 -6.18 -7.50
N TYR A 58 -11.09 -6.85 -7.34
CA TYR A 58 -9.77 -6.22 -7.32
C TYR A 58 -9.32 -5.81 -8.73
N THR A 59 -9.84 -4.68 -9.21
CA THR A 59 -9.58 -4.15 -10.56
C THR A 59 -8.46 -3.11 -10.60
N CYS A 60 -8.02 -2.59 -9.44
CA CYS A 60 -7.04 -1.52 -9.37
C CYS A 60 -5.84 -1.91 -8.50
N TRP A 61 -4.69 -2.08 -9.16
CA TRP A 61 -3.37 -2.26 -8.55
C TRP A 61 -2.84 -0.96 -7.95
N THR A 62 -3.61 -0.27 -7.10
CA THR A 62 -3.21 1.04 -6.53
C THR A 62 -2.04 0.92 -5.56
N TYR A 63 -1.94 -0.20 -4.84
CA TYR A 63 -0.91 -0.41 -3.81
C TYR A 63 0.42 -0.95 -4.34
N HIS A 64 0.48 -1.32 -5.63
CA HIS A 64 1.70 -1.81 -6.28
C HIS A 64 2.05 -0.94 -7.48
N GLY A 65 2.76 0.15 -7.21
CA GLY A 65 3.70 0.73 -8.18
C GLY A 65 3.11 1.44 -9.40
N LYS A 66 1.87 1.95 -9.38
CA LYS A 66 1.54 3.03 -10.31
C LYS A 66 2.34 4.27 -9.92
N LYS A 67 3.29 4.69 -10.78
CA LYS A 67 3.84 6.04 -10.71
C LYS A 67 2.67 7.01 -10.72
N LYS A 68 2.61 7.92 -9.73
CA LYS A 68 1.66 9.05 -9.71
C LYS A 68 1.77 9.77 -11.06
N GLY A 69 0.84 9.57 -11.98
CA GLY A 69 0.91 10.25 -13.28
C GLY A 69 0.07 9.65 -14.41
N GLU A 70 -0.16 8.33 -14.45
CA GLU A 70 -0.95 7.73 -15.53
C GLU A 70 -2.45 7.78 -15.20
N ARG A 71 -3.04 8.95 -15.41
CA ARG A 71 -4.49 9.13 -15.44
C ARG A 71 -5.02 8.43 -16.69
N ARG A 72 -5.85 7.39 -16.49
CA ARG A 72 -6.67 6.85 -17.57
C ARG A 72 -7.78 7.87 -17.85
N ASN A 73 -7.91 8.29 -19.11
CA ASN A 73 -9.01 9.12 -19.56
C ASN A 73 -10.29 8.27 -19.50
N LEU A 74 -11.12 8.52 -18.49
CA LEU A 74 -12.39 7.81 -18.26
C LEU A 74 -13.52 8.65 -18.82
N ASN A 75 -14.18 8.14 -19.86
CA ASN A 75 -15.42 8.72 -20.36
C ASN A 75 -16.58 8.25 -19.47
N SER A 76 -17.12 9.20 -18.71
CA SER A 76 -18.43 9.33 -18.06
C SER A 76 -19.27 8.06 -17.79
N ASN A 77 -19.38 7.65 -16.52
CA ASN A 77 -20.66 7.46 -15.79
C ASN A 77 -20.62 6.72 -14.44
N ASP A 78 -19.46 6.38 -13.85
CA ASP A 78 -19.44 5.86 -12.48
C ASP A 78 -19.11 6.96 -11.47
N GLN A 79 -20.13 7.44 -10.76
CA GLN A 79 -19.98 8.32 -9.61
C GLN A 79 -19.58 7.48 -8.39
N PHE A 80 -18.27 7.36 -8.16
CA PHE A 80 -17.74 6.91 -6.87
C PHE A 80 -17.50 8.13 -5.99
N ILE A 81 -18.28 8.26 -4.92
CA ILE A 81 -18.06 9.27 -3.88
C ILE A 81 -16.73 8.95 -3.21
N VAL A 82 -15.70 9.70 -3.58
CA VAL A 82 -14.48 9.81 -2.77
C VAL A 82 -14.82 10.67 -1.56
N GLY A 83 -14.81 10.07 -0.37
CA GLY A 83 -14.74 10.82 0.87
C GLY A 83 -13.44 11.63 0.86
N GLU A 84 -13.58 12.91 0.59
CA GLU A 84 -12.55 13.93 0.63
C GLU A 84 -12.34 14.34 2.09
N ASP A 85 -11.43 13.67 2.78
CA ASP A 85 -10.81 14.23 3.99
C ASP A 85 -9.42 14.75 3.61
N THR A 86 -9.41 15.86 2.87
CA THR A 86 -8.24 16.74 2.75
C THR A 86 -8.46 17.98 3.61
N ASN A 87 -8.07 17.91 4.88
CA ASN A 87 -7.70 19.09 5.67
C ASN A 87 -6.21 18.89 5.99
N PHE A 88 -5.26 19.39 5.18
CA PHE A 88 -4.79 20.79 5.15
C PHE A 88 -4.79 21.42 6.54
N MET A 89 -3.65 21.32 7.24
CA MET A 89 -3.26 22.32 8.22
C MET A 89 -1.84 22.73 7.90
N GLU A 90 -1.73 23.79 7.11
CA GLU A 90 -0.56 24.63 7.00
C GLU A 90 -0.94 25.94 7.69
N ASP A 91 -0.54 26.09 8.95
CA ASP A 91 -0.53 27.40 9.62
C ASP A 91 0.87 27.56 10.23
N ILE A 92 1.74 28.23 9.47
CA ILE A 92 2.94 28.89 10.00
C ILE A 92 2.50 30.31 10.32
N GLU A 93 2.52 30.69 11.59
CA GLU A 93 2.62 32.10 11.99
C GLU A 93 3.80 32.29 12.96
N ASP A 94 4.52 33.35 12.66
CA ASP A 94 5.87 33.68 13.08
C ASP A 94 5.86 34.68 14.26
N SER A 95 6.83 34.52 15.17
CA SER A 95 7.45 35.52 16.04
C SER A 95 6.62 36.34 17.06
N ASN A 96 6.93 36.15 18.36
CA ASN A 96 7.47 37.24 19.21
C ASN A 96 8.00 36.78 20.60
N SER A 97 9.33 36.86 20.74
CA SER A 97 10.16 37.48 21.80
C SER A 97 9.70 37.57 23.28
N SER A 98 10.73 37.43 24.14
CA SER A 98 10.92 37.86 25.56
C SER A 98 10.56 36.76 26.60
N ASP A 99 11.41 36.30 27.52
CA ASP A 99 12.57 36.91 28.17
C ASP A 99 13.58 35.86 28.66
N GLU A 100 14.84 36.30 28.66
CA GLU A 100 16.03 35.77 29.33
C GLU A 100 15.85 35.61 30.84
N SER A 101 16.15 34.42 31.37
CA SER A 101 16.79 34.31 32.67
C SER A 101 17.56 32.99 32.77
N ASP A 102 18.88 33.09 32.55
CA ASP A 102 19.94 32.22 33.06
C ASP A 102 19.64 31.53 34.41
N ILE A 103 20.28 30.35 34.62
CA ILE A 103 20.90 29.79 35.87
C ILE A 103 20.66 28.26 36.02
N PRO A 104 21.63 27.42 36.45
CA PRO A 104 22.55 26.73 35.55
C PRO A 104 22.58 25.20 35.81
N ASN A 105 23.46 24.54 35.06
CA ASN A 105 23.79 23.12 35.15
C ASN A 105 24.24 22.71 36.57
N VAL A 106 23.53 21.77 37.20
CA VAL A 106 24.00 21.05 38.39
C VAL A 106 24.02 19.55 38.10
N ILE A 107 25.24 19.08 37.88
CA ILE A 107 25.69 17.69 37.99
C ILE A 107 25.32 17.17 39.39
N ASN A 108 24.78 15.95 39.50
CA ASN A 108 25.23 15.02 40.52
C ASN A 108 24.81 13.57 40.24
N GLU A 109 25.79 12.72 40.52
CA GLU A 109 25.87 11.27 40.39
C GLU A 109 25.10 10.54 41.51
N GLU A 110 24.92 9.23 41.28
CA GLU A 110 24.63 8.14 42.23
C GLU A 110 23.28 8.10 42.96
N LEU A 111 22.53 7.03 42.69
CA LEU A 111 22.11 6.03 43.68
C LEU A 111 21.92 4.66 43.01
#